data_AF-A0A1W9WPC1-F1
#
_entry.id   AF-A0A1W9WPC1-F1
#
_cell.length_a   1.000
_cell.length_b   1.000
_cell.length_c   1.000
_cell.angle_alpha   90.00
_cell.angle_beta   90.00
_cell.angle_gamma   90.00
#
_symmetry.space_group_name_H-M   'P 1'
#
loop_
_entity.id
_entity.type
_entity.pdbx_description
1 polymer ?
#
loop_
_entity_poly.entity_id
_entity_poly.type
_entity_poly.pdbx_seq_one_letter_code
_entity_poly.pdbx_strand_id
1 'polypeptide(L)'
;MKNKQSKRLVIDASIAQAAGTTEHPTSKLSRECLSAVLHICHKIVMTPAISQEWNKHQSLFAKKWLRNMIAKKKMVTGVNLTDSVKKQLHDNIEELGTSPNKVNAMLKDVHLLEAALATDGMVISSDEKVRELFNDLSQQVVSLKQIAWVNPTHTDEQTIEWLENGANVEKPRQLGRVKKDDISK
;
A
#
# COMPACT_ATOMS: atom_id res chain seq x y z
N MET A 1 12.94 -15.01 21.39
CA MET A 1 11.93 -14.12 20.77
C MET A 1 12.57 -13.55 19.51
N LYS A 2 12.09 -13.90 18.30
CA LYS A 2 12.61 -13.26 17.07
C LYS A 2 12.29 -11.77 17.17
N ASN A 3 13.30 -10.89 17.07
CA ASN A 3 13.08 -9.46 16.91
C ASN A 3 12.19 -9.27 15.67
N LYS A 4 10.88 -9.05 15.88
CA LYS A 4 9.97 -8.71 14.78
C LYS A 4 10.44 -7.35 14.26
N GLN A 5 11.12 -7.36 13.11
CA GLN A 5 11.63 -6.12 12.51
C GLN A 5 10.46 -5.21 12.17
N SER A 6 10.49 -4.00 12.72
CA SER A 6 9.58 -2.93 12.29
C SER A 6 9.79 -2.66 10.80
N LYS A 7 8.69 -2.62 10.04
CA LYS A 7 8.65 -2.31 8.60
C LYS A 7 8.10 -0.92 8.34
N ARG A 8 8.50 -0.33 7.22
CA ARG A 8 8.00 0.91 6.63
C ARG A 8 6.90 0.58 5.63
N LEU A 9 5.67 0.91 6.00
CA LEU A 9 4.47 0.56 5.23
C LEU A 9 3.93 1.80 4.54
N VAL A 10 3.66 1.69 3.23
CA VAL A 10 2.85 2.65 2.50
C VAL A 10 1.39 2.29 2.75
N ILE A 11 0.63 3.20 3.36
CA ILE A 11 -0.80 2.98 3.64
C ILE A 11 -1.57 4.01 2.84
N ASP A 12 -2.37 3.52 1.90
CA ASP A 12 -3.22 4.32 1.05
C ASP A 12 -4.28 5.07 1.87
N ALA A 13 -4.63 6.28 1.42
CA ALA A 13 -5.71 7.08 1.98
C ALA A 13 -7.07 6.37 1.88
N SER A 14 -7.27 5.41 0.97
CA SER A 14 -8.47 4.56 0.94
C SER A 14 -8.72 3.83 2.27
N ILE A 15 -7.67 3.31 2.91
CA ILE A 15 -7.74 2.67 4.24
C ILE A 15 -8.01 3.70 5.32
N ALA A 16 -7.34 4.85 5.25
CA ALA A 16 -7.52 5.94 6.21
C ALA A 16 -8.94 6.50 6.18
N GLN A 17 -9.53 6.62 4.99
CA GLN A 17 -10.89 7.06 4.77
C GLN A 17 -11.88 6.01 5.28
N ALA A 18 -11.67 4.75 4.92
CA ALA A 18 -12.56 3.65 5.27
C ALA A 18 -12.59 3.36 6.78
N ALA A 19 -11.48 3.55 7.50
CA ALA A 19 -11.34 3.29 8.93
C ALA A 19 -12.19 4.25 9.80
N GLY A 20 -13.51 4.15 9.72
CA GLY A 20 -14.47 4.95 10.47
C GLY A 20 -14.88 4.29 11.79
N THR A 21 -15.95 4.80 12.37
CA THR A 21 -16.56 4.29 13.61
C THR A 21 -17.78 3.40 13.37
N THR A 22 -18.11 3.12 12.11
CA THR A 22 -19.22 2.22 11.77
C THR A 22 -18.78 0.77 11.90
N GLU A 23 -19.74 -0.13 12.14
CA GLU A 23 -19.55 -1.58 12.19
C GLU A 23 -19.65 -2.24 10.80
N HIS A 24 -19.64 -1.45 9.72
CA HIS A 24 -19.51 -1.98 8.37
C HIS A 24 -18.19 -2.76 8.24
N PRO A 25 -18.16 -3.96 7.61
CA PRO A 25 -16.96 -4.80 7.55
C PRO A 25 -15.70 -4.06 7.09
N THR A 26 -15.78 -3.29 6.00
CA THR A 26 -14.67 -2.46 5.49
C THR A 26 -14.16 -1.47 6.54
N SER A 27 -15.06 -0.82 7.28
CA SER A 27 -14.69 0.17 8.31
C SER A 27 -13.99 -0.49 9.49
N LYS A 28 -14.55 -1.61 9.97
CA LYS A 28 -13.97 -2.41 11.03
C LYS A 28 -12.59 -2.95 10.66
N LEU A 29 -12.46 -3.60 9.51
CA LEU A 29 -11.21 -4.21 9.05
C LEU A 29 -10.11 -3.17 8.81
N SER A 30 -10.43 -2.03 8.19
CA SER A 30 -9.47 -0.94 8.01
C SER A 30 -9.02 -0.35 9.36
N ARG A 31 -9.93 -0.21 10.32
CA ARG A 31 -9.64 0.27 11.68
C ARG A 31 -8.76 -0.72 12.46
N GLU A 32 -9.04 -2.01 12.36
CA GLU A 32 -8.26 -3.09 12.97
C GLU A 32 -6.86 -3.15 12.35
N CYS A 33 -6.73 -3.03 11.03
CA CYS A 33 -5.45 -2.97 10.32
C CYS A 33 -4.59 -1.79 10.82
N LEU A 34 -5.13 -0.57 10.86
CA LEU A 34 -4.39 0.59 11.39
C LEU A 34 -4.00 0.35 12.86
N SER A 35 -4.91 -0.17 13.66
CA SER A 35 -4.63 -0.48 15.07
C SER A 35 -3.48 -1.49 15.18
N ALA A 36 -3.48 -2.57 14.41
CA ALA A 36 -2.40 -3.57 14.39
C ALA A 36 -1.05 -2.94 14.03
N VAL A 37 -0.99 -2.12 12.97
CA VAL A 37 0.24 -1.38 12.58
C VAL A 37 0.82 -0.57 13.76
N LEU A 38 -0.02 0.16 14.49
CA LEU A 38 0.39 0.95 15.64
C LEU A 38 0.90 0.09 16.80
N HIS A 39 0.20 -1.00 17.14
CA HIS A 39 0.53 -1.87 18.26
C HIS A 39 1.78 -2.72 18.00
N ILE A 40 1.89 -3.34 16.83
CA ILE A 40 3.03 -4.16 16.41
C ILE A 40 4.29 -3.30 16.18
N CYS A 41 4.12 -1.99 16.08
CA CYS A 41 5.18 -1.01 15.90
C CYS A 41 5.82 -0.96 14.52
N HIS A 42 5.04 -1.23 13.48
CA HIS A 42 5.40 -0.78 12.13
C HIS A 42 5.36 0.74 12.02
N LYS A 43 5.96 1.27 10.95
CA LYS A 43 6.01 2.70 10.65
C LYS A 43 5.19 2.99 9.40
N ILE A 44 4.55 4.15 9.37
CA ILE A 44 3.88 4.66 8.17
C ILE A 44 4.85 5.52 7.36
N VAL A 45 4.90 5.28 6.05
CA VAL A 45 5.59 6.13 5.09
C VAL A 45 4.67 7.29 4.71
N MET A 46 5.18 8.51 4.82
CA MET A 46 4.42 9.73 4.59
C MET A 46 5.23 10.68 3.68
N THR A 47 5.19 10.40 2.37
CA THR A 47 5.69 11.34 1.36
C THR A 47 4.75 12.56 1.26
N PRO A 48 5.16 13.68 0.64
CA PRO A 48 4.28 14.83 0.45
C PRO A 48 2.95 14.47 -0.24
N ALA A 49 2.99 13.63 -1.28
CA ALA A 49 1.80 13.16 -2.00
C ALA A 49 0.86 12.34 -1.09
N ILE A 50 1.39 11.32 -0.40
CA ILE A 50 0.59 10.49 0.53
C ILE A 50 -0.01 11.37 1.64
N SER A 51 0.78 12.30 2.20
CA SER A 51 0.29 13.20 3.24
C SER A 51 -0.86 14.08 2.75
N GLN A 52 -0.79 14.57 1.50
CA GLN A 52 -1.84 15.41 0.93
C GLN A 52 -3.15 14.63 0.77
N GLU A 53 -3.08 13.38 0.29
CA GLU A 53 -4.27 12.53 0.17
C GLU A 53 -4.87 12.18 1.52
N TRP A 54 -4.04 11.80 2.50
CA TRP A 54 -4.50 11.56 3.87
C TRP A 54 -5.19 12.80 4.45
N ASN A 55 -4.62 13.99 4.26
CA ASN A 55 -5.23 15.23 4.74
C ASN A 55 -6.61 15.51 4.11
N LYS A 56 -6.82 15.09 2.87
CA LYS A 56 -8.07 15.27 2.14
C LYS A 56 -9.13 14.22 2.49
N HIS A 57 -8.73 12.98 2.77
CA HIS A 57 -9.65 11.84 2.80
C HIS A 57 -9.76 11.11 4.15
N GLN A 58 -8.80 11.29 5.08
CA GLN A 58 -8.77 10.50 6.31
C GLN A 58 -10.02 10.69 7.19
N SER A 59 -10.47 9.61 7.83
CA SER A 59 -11.51 9.67 8.84
C SER A 59 -11.03 10.36 10.13
N LEU A 60 -11.95 10.69 11.03
CA LEU A 60 -11.60 11.19 12.37
C LEU A 60 -10.77 10.19 13.17
N PHE A 61 -11.07 8.88 13.03
CA PHE A 61 -10.29 7.83 13.66
C PHE A 61 -8.87 7.79 13.10
N ALA A 62 -8.71 7.77 11.77
CA ALA A 62 -7.40 7.73 11.12
C ALA A 62 -6.56 8.98 11.46
N LYS A 63 -7.20 10.15 11.58
CA LYS A 63 -6.53 11.38 12.06
C LYS A 63 -5.99 11.24 13.49
N LYS A 64 -6.77 10.67 14.40
CA LYS A 64 -6.32 10.39 15.78
C LYS A 64 -5.20 9.35 15.80
N TRP A 65 -5.35 8.31 14.99
CA TRP A 65 -4.34 7.27 14.81
C TRP A 65 -3.01 7.85 14.31
N LEU A 66 -3.04 8.72 13.30
CA LEU A 66 -1.83 9.34 12.74
C LEU A 66 -1.13 10.22 13.78
N ARG A 67 -1.88 10.97 14.59
CA ARG A 67 -1.31 11.72 15.74
C ARG A 67 -0.58 10.80 16.72
N ASN A 68 -1.12 9.62 17.00
CA ASN A 68 -0.45 8.63 17.86
C ASN A 68 0.82 8.08 17.21
N MET A 69 0.82 7.83 15.89
CA MET A 69 2.01 7.40 15.15
C MET A 69 3.11 8.47 15.23
N ILE A 70 2.77 9.74 15.05
CA ILE A 70 3.71 10.87 15.17
C ILE A 70 4.27 10.97 16.59
N ALA A 71 3.41 10.97 17.61
CA ALA A 71 3.83 11.04 19.01
C ALA A 71 4.77 9.90 19.41
N LYS A 72 4.60 8.72 18.81
CA LYS A 72 5.46 7.54 19.01
C LYS A 72 6.65 7.47 18.04
N LYS A 73 6.91 8.51 17.24
CA LYS A 73 8.01 8.58 16.25
C LYS A 73 7.96 7.44 15.21
N LYS A 74 6.76 7.05 14.77
CA LYS A 74 6.50 5.97 13.80
C LYS A 74 6.15 6.48 12.39
N MET A 75 6.42 7.74 12.11
CA MET A 75 6.26 8.33 10.79
C MET A 75 7.62 8.41 10.10
N VAL A 76 7.69 7.98 8.84
CA VAL A 76 8.89 8.06 8.00
C VAL A 76 8.63 9.07 6.89
N THR A 77 9.44 10.10 6.84
CA THR A 77 9.41 11.17 5.84
C THR A 77 10.76 11.25 5.13
N GLY A 78 10.86 12.08 4.08
CA GLY A 78 12.13 12.30 3.35
C GLY A 78 12.59 11.12 2.50
N VAL A 79 11.78 10.06 2.40
CA VAL A 79 12.02 8.96 1.47
C VAL A 79 11.53 9.35 0.09
N ASN A 80 12.40 9.22 -0.90
CA ASN A 80 12.09 9.52 -2.28
C ASN A 80 12.81 8.53 -3.18
N LEU A 81 12.09 8.07 -4.20
CA LEU A 81 12.71 7.41 -5.33
C LEU A 81 13.52 8.43 -6.13
N THR A 82 14.65 8.02 -6.70
CA THR A 82 15.48 8.91 -7.53
C THR A 82 14.71 9.40 -8.75
N ASP A 83 14.96 10.64 -9.19
CA ASP A 83 14.22 11.26 -10.30
C ASP A 83 14.28 10.43 -11.60
N SER A 84 15.42 9.79 -11.89
CA SER A 84 15.55 8.90 -13.05
C SER A 84 14.60 7.71 -13.01
N VAL A 85 14.52 7.03 -11.86
CA VAL A 85 13.63 5.87 -11.67
C VAL A 85 12.17 6.31 -11.61
N LYS A 86 11.86 7.47 -11.02
CA LYS A 86 10.50 8.05 -11.09
C LYS A 86 10.10 8.30 -12.52
N LYS A 87 10.93 9.00 -13.30
CA LYS A 87 10.66 9.27 -14.71
C LYS A 87 10.41 7.96 -15.47
N GLN A 88 11.29 6.97 -15.31
CA GLN A 88 11.12 5.67 -15.96
C GLN A 88 9.82 4.96 -15.56
N LEU A 89 9.40 5.05 -14.30
CA LEU A 89 8.13 4.46 -13.86
C LEU A 89 6.93 5.15 -14.54
N HIS A 90 6.94 6.49 -14.64
CA HIS A 90 5.89 7.25 -15.33
C HIS A 90 5.87 6.95 -16.83
N ASP A 91 7.04 6.97 -17.48
CA ASP A 91 7.18 6.62 -18.91
C ASP A 91 6.61 5.21 -19.17
N ASN A 92 6.95 4.22 -18.33
CA ASN A 92 6.40 2.86 -18.47
C ASN A 92 4.87 2.80 -18.31
N ILE A 93 4.30 3.61 -17.41
CA ILE A 93 2.84 3.67 -17.23
C ILE A 93 2.16 4.22 -18.49
N GLU A 94 2.72 5.28 -19.07
CA GLU A 94 2.19 5.93 -20.26
C GLU A 94 2.35 5.06 -21.52
N GLU A 95 3.51 4.43 -21.69
CA GLU A 95 3.84 3.62 -22.88
C GLU A 95 3.16 2.25 -22.88
N LEU A 96 3.08 1.60 -21.71
CA LEU A 96 2.57 0.22 -21.60
C LEU A 96 1.11 0.15 -21.15
N GLY A 97 0.53 1.28 -20.73
CA GLY A 97 -0.86 1.35 -20.32
C GLY A 97 -1.81 1.08 -21.49
N THR A 98 -2.74 0.15 -21.32
CA THR A 98 -3.57 -0.32 -22.44
C THR A 98 -4.65 0.67 -22.88
N SER A 99 -4.94 1.73 -22.10
CA SER A 99 -5.87 2.80 -22.48
C SER A 99 -5.66 4.07 -21.65
N PRO A 100 -6.05 5.27 -22.14
CA PRO A 100 -5.90 6.52 -21.40
C PRO A 100 -6.58 6.52 -20.02
N ASN A 101 -7.74 5.86 -19.89
CA ASN A 101 -8.43 5.77 -18.60
C ASN A 101 -7.65 4.93 -17.58
N LYS A 102 -7.02 3.84 -18.03
CA LYS A 102 -6.18 3.00 -17.18
C LYS A 102 -4.87 3.69 -16.81
N VAL A 103 -4.23 4.38 -17.76
CA VAL A 103 -3.07 5.23 -17.53
C VAL A 103 -3.40 6.27 -16.45
N ASN A 104 -4.49 7.00 -16.61
CA ASN A 104 -4.92 8.01 -15.65
C ASN A 104 -5.24 7.43 -14.26
N ALA A 105 -5.80 6.22 -14.19
CA ALA A 105 -6.01 5.54 -12.91
C ALA A 105 -4.67 5.19 -12.23
N MET A 106 -3.72 4.60 -12.98
CA MET A 106 -2.39 4.28 -12.46
C MET A 106 -1.61 5.53 -12.03
N LEU A 107 -1.63 6.60 -12.82
CA LEU A 107 -0.91 7.84 -12.51
C LEU A 107 -1.46 8.55 -11.25
N LYS A 108 -2.74 8.36 -10.92
CA LYS A 108 -3.29 8.89 -9.66
C LYS A 108 -2.69 8.22 -8.44
N ASP A 109 -2.36 6.93 -8.54
CA ASP A 109 -1.90 6.09 -7.43
C ASP A 109 -0.41 5.72 -7.51
N VAL A 110 0.33 6.26 -8.50
CA VAL A 110 1.75 5.94 -8.75
C VAL A 110 2.65 6.31 -7.57
N HIS A 111 2.30 7.34 -6.79
CA HIS A 111 3.04 7.76 -5.61
C HIS A 111 3.08 6.67 -4.53
N LEU A 112 2.12 5.74 -4.52
CA LEU A 112 2.15 4.56 -3.64
C LEU A 112 3.30 3.62 -4.05
N LEU A 113 3.45 3.36 -5.35
CA LEU A 113 4.55 2.54 -5.88
C LEU A 113 5.90 3.21 -5.65
N GLU A 114 6.00 4.52 -5.92
CA GLU A 114 7.23 5.28 -5.69
C GLU A 114 7.70 5.20 -4.24
N ALA A 115 6.77 5.39 -3.29
CA ALA A 115 7.06 5.29 -1.87
C ALA A 115 7.43 3.87 -1.45
N ALA A 116 6.78 2.85 -2.03
CA ALA A 116 7.08 1.45 -1.74
C ALA A 116 8.48 1.06 -2.25
N LEU A 117 8.82 1.45 -3.48
CA LEU A 117 10.14 1.23 -4.08
C LEU A 117 11.26 1.97 -3.32
N ALA A 118 10.98 3.14 -2.77
CA ALA A 118 11.94 3.89 -1.95
C ALA A 118 12.10 3.33 -0.52
N THR A 119 11.29 2.34 -0.13
CA THR A 119 11.26 1.80 1.24
C THR A 119 11.32 0.28 1.28
N ASP A 120 10.37 -0.38 1.96
CA ASP A 120 10.40 -1.83 2.19
C ASP A 120 9.52 -2.60 1.20
N GLY A 121 8.99 -1.93 0.16
CA GLY A 121 8.17 -2.54 -0.89
C GLY A 121 6.74 -2.88 -0.46
N MET A 122 6.22 -2.33 0.63
CA MET A 122 4.92 -2.74 1.19
C MET A 122 3.85 -1.69 0.97
N VAL A 123 2.74 -2.07 0.33
CA VAL A 123 1.53 -1.24 0.14
C VAL A 123 0.33 -1.90 0.80
N ILE A 124 -0.43 -1.13 1.57
CA ILE A 124 -1.73 -1.51 2.13
C ILE A 124 -2.79 -0.58 1.53
N SER A 125 -3.70 -1.14 0.73
CA SER A 125 -4.76 -0.40 0.01
C SER A 125 -5.98 -1.29 -0.20
N SER A 126 -7.17 -0.70 -0.23
CA SER A 126 -8.41 -1.41 -0.58
C SER A 126 -8.78 -1.34 -2.06
N ASP A 127 -8.00 -0.65 -2.90
CA ASP A 127 -8.31 -0.51 -4.32
C ASP A 127 -7.78 -1.70 -5.13
N GLU A 128 -8.64 -2.70 -5.33
CA GLU A 128 -8.31 -3.87 -6.14
C GLU A 128 -8.18 -3.55 -7.63
N LYS A 129 -8.86 -2.51 -8.13
CA LYS A 129 -8.76 -2.16 -9.57
C LYS A 129 -7.38 -1.60 -9.87
N VAL A 130 -6.89 -0.68 -9.02
CA VAL A 130 -5.54 -0.13 -9.12
C VAL A 130 -4.49 -1.22 -8.94
N ARG A 131 -4.69 -2.14 -7.98
CA ARG A 131 -3.83 -3.31 -7.80
C ARG A 131 -3.74 -4.16 -9.06
N GLU A 132 -4.86 -4.48 -9.70
CA GLU A 132 -4.90 -5.25 -10.95
C GLU A 132 -4.16 -4.54 -12.09
N LEU A 133 -4.34 -3.23 -12.24
CA LEU A 133 -3.61 -2.45 -13.25
C LEU A 133 -2.10 -2.48 -13.03
N PHE A 134 -1.64 -2.32 -11.79
CA PHE A 134 -0.22 -2.44 -11.47
C PHE A 134 0.31 -3.87 -11.56
N ASN A 135 -0.53 -4.88 -11.30
CA ASN A 135 -0.19 -6.28 -11.51
C ASN A 135 0.05 -6.58 -13.00
N ASP A 136 -0.79 -6.07 -13.89
CA ASP A 136 -0.61 -6.19 -15.33
C ASP A 136 0.68 -5.49 -15.79
N LEU A 137 0.89 -4.24 -15.34
CA LEU A 137 2.10 -3.47 -15.65
C LEU A 137 3.37 -4.19 -15.18
N SER A 138 3.33 -4.81 -14.01
CA SER A 138 4.48 -5.51 -13.44
C SER A 138 4.92 -6.74 -14.26
N GLN A 139 4.09 -7.24 -15.18
CA GLN A 139 4.53 -8.28 -16.13
C GLN A 139 5.67 -7.79 -17.02
N GLN A 140 5.69 -6.49 -17.32
CA GLN A 140 6.68 -5.82 -18.15
C GLN A 140 7.69 -5.04 -17.31
N VAL A 141 7.27 -4.47 -16.17
CA VAL A 141 8.12 -3.69 -15.27
C VAL A 141 8.56 -4.53 -14.06
N VAL A 142 9.69 -5.22 -14.20
CA VAL A 142 10.16 -6.24 -13.23
C VAL A 142 10.37 -5.69 -11.81
N SER A 143 10.78 -4.43 -11.66
CA SER A 143 10.97 -3.80 -10.35
C SER A 143 9.69 -3.77 -9.51
N LEU A 144 8.51 -3.74 -10.15
CA LEU A 144 7.23 -3.77 -9.42
C LEU A 144 6.97 -5.12 -8.75
N LYS A 145 7.57 -6.21 -9.24
CA LYS A 145 7.38 -7.55 -8.66
C LYS A 145 7.95 -7.69 -7.25
N GLN A 146 8.77 -6.74 -6.80
CA GLN A 146 9.27 -6.71 -5.42
C GLN A 146 8.24 -6.15 -4.42
N ILE A 147 7.19 -5.48 -4.91
CA ILE A 147 6.19 -4.83 -4.08
C ILE A 147 5.15 -5.85 -3.63
N ALA A 148 4.92 -5.96 -2.33
CA ALA A 148 3.77 -6.66 -1.77
C ALA A 148 2.61 -5.67 -1.59
N TRP A 149 1.45 -6.05 -2.11
CA TRP A 149 0.22 -5.29 -2.02
C TRP A 149 -0.81 -6.10 -1.24
N VAL A 150 -1.38 -5.50 -0.19
CA VAL A 150 -2.27 -6.19 0.75
C VAL A 150 -3.56 -5.38 0.92
N ASN A 151 -4.69 -6.07 0.81
CA ASN A 151 -6.00 -5.48 1.06
C ASN A 151 -6.59 -5.97 2.38
N PRO A 152 -6.64 -5.14 3.44
CA PRO A 152 -7.18 -5.55 4.74
C PRO A 152 -8.68 -5.79 4.72
N THR A 153 -9.40 -5.32 3.70
CA THR A 153 -10.86 -5.46 3.61
C THR A 153 -11.28 -6.84 3.09
N HIS A 154 -10.32 -7.64 2.65
CA HIS A 154 -10.47 -9.03 2.25
C HIS A 154 -9.94 -9.94 3.36
N THR A 155 -10.78 -10.80 3.94
CA THR A 155 -10.41 -11.59 5.12
C THR A 155 -9.43 -12.73 4.79
N ASP A 156 -9.46 -13.23 3.56
CA ASP A 156 -8.53 -14.22 3.02
C ASP A 156 -7.09 -13.68 2.91
N GLU A 157 -6.92 -12.36 2.82
CA GLU A 157 -5.61 -11.72 2.88
C GLU A 157 -4.97 -11.87 4.28
N GLN A 158 -5.72 -12.19 5.35
CA GLN A 158 -5.16 -12.43 6.70
C GLN A 158 -4.19 -11.32 7.16
N THR A 159 -4.53 -10.07 6.86
CA THR A 159 -3.60 -8.92 6.98
C THR A 159 -3.06 -8.72 8.40
N ILE A 160 -3.86 -8.96 9.44
CA ILE A 160 -3.42 -8.81 10.83
C ILE A 160 -2.35 -9.85 11.17
N GLU A 161 -2.58 -11.12 10.82
CA GLU A 161 -1.59 -12.18 11.03
C GLU A 161 -0.30 -11.90 10.25
N TRP A 162 -0.42 -11.42 9.01
CA TRP A 162 0.72 -11.02 8.20
C TRP A 162 1.54 -9.88 8.85
N LEU A 163 0.87 -8.85 9.37
CA LEU A 163 1.52 -7.78 10.15
C LEU A 163 2.19 -8.36 11.40
N GLU A 164 1.49 -9.21 12.15
CA GLU A 164 2.03 -9.84 13.35
C GLU A 164 3.24 -10.70 13.04
N ASN A 165 3.30 -11.33 11.87
CA ASN A 165 4.45 -12.11 11.41
C ASN A 165 5.58 -11.25 10.82
N GLY A 166 5.51 -9.93 10.97
CA GLY A 166 6.57 -8.98 10.64
C GLY A 166 6.46 -8.37 9.25
N ALA A 167 5.28 -8.49 8.61
CA ALA A 167 5.00 -7.94 7.29
C ALA A 167 6.07 -8.33 6.25
N ASN A 168 6.37 -9.63 6.19
CA ASN A 168 7.36 -10.15 5.24
C ASN A 168 6.78 -10.16 3.82
N VAL A 169 7.66 -10.01 2.83
CA VAL A 169 7.27 -10.16 1.41
C VAL A 169 6.87 -11.61 1.19
N GLU A 170 5.58 -11.85 0.95
CA GLU A 170 5.04 -13.16 0.65
C GLU A 170 4.66 -13.24 -0.82
N LYS A 171 5.07 -14.32 -1.50
CA LYS A 171 4.83 -14.49 -2.94
C LYS A 171 3.38 -14.20 -3.36
N PRO A 172 2.34 -14.68 -2.66
CA PRO A 172 0.94 -14.43 -3.06
C PRO A 172 0.52 -12.95 -3.06
N ARG A 173 1.24 -12.09 -2.31
CA ARG A 173 0.93 -10.66 -2.18
C ARG A 173 1.72 -9.80 -3.16
N GLN A 174 2.74 -10.38 -3.81
CA GLN A 174 3.58 -9.65 -4.74
C GLN A 174 2.81 -9.32 -6.02
N LEU A 175 3.00 -8.10 -6.52
CA LEU A 175 2.62 -7.78 -7.88
C LEU A 175 3.34 -8.71 -8.88
N GLY A 176 2.71 -8.97 -10.00
CA GLY A 176 3.24 -9.77 -11.10
C GLY A 176 3.03 -11.26 -10.94
N ARG A 177 2.22 -11.67 -9.96
CA ARG A 177 1.74 -13.04 -9.82
C ARG A 177 0.44 -13.20 -10.57
N VAL A 178 0.41 -14.24 -11.40
CA VAL A 178 -0.81 -14.70 -12.04
C VAL A 178 -1.65 -15.41 -10.98
N LYS A 179 -2.95 -15.07 -10.84
CA LYS A 179 -3.85 -15.80 -9.95
C LYS A 179 -3.89 -17.26 -10.42
N LYS A 180 -3.92 -18.22 -9.50
CA LYS A 180 -3.88 -19.67 -9.81
C LYS A 180 -4.95 -20.10 -10.82
N ASP A 181 -6.04 -19.33 -10.93
CA ASP A 181 -7.18 -19.61 -11.79
C ASP A 181 -6.94 -19.27 -13.28
N ASP A 182 -5.94 -18.45 -13.60
CA ASP A 182 -5.62 -18.08 -15.00
C ASP A 182 -4.71 -19.11 -15.71
N ILE A 183 -4.25 -20.14 -15.00
CA ILE A 183 -3.40 -21.22 -15.54
C ILE A 183 -4.26 -22.37 -16.13
N SER A 184 -5.60 -22.26 -16.03
CA SER A 184 -6.55 -23.31 -16.46
C SER A 184 -7.36 -22.95 -17.71
N LYS A 185 -6.85 -22.09 -18.60
CA LYS A 185 -7.46 -21.83 -19.92
C LYS A 185 -6.51 -22.16 -21.05
#